data_AF-A0A956JCJ5-F1
#
_entry.id   AF-A0A956JCJ5-F1
#
_cell.length_a   1.000
_cell.length_b   1.000
_cell.length_c   1.000
_cell.angle_alpha   90.00
_cell.angle_beta   90.00
_cell.angle_gamma   90.00
#
_symmetry.space_group_name_H-M   'P 1'
#
loop_
_entity.id
_entity.type
_entity.pdbx_description
1 polymer ?
#
loop_
_entity_poly.entity_id
_entity_poly.type
_entity_poly.pdbx_seq_one_letter_code
_entity_poly.pdbx_strand_id
1 'polypeptide(L)'
;MSTFDQAIVRTGGKQYRVEPGTVLRVEKLDGDVGNTVELPEVLLLGKGSQAQVGKPLIEGAKVTGTITAQGRGAKVIVYKFRRRKNYRRKQGHRQAYTEIKIDEITG
;
A
#
# COMPACT_ATOMS: atom_id res chain seq x y z
N MET A 1 21.15 -14.81 0.82
CA MET A 1 20.06 -13.82 0.76
C MET A 1 19.50 -13.67 2.17
N SER A 2 19.55 -12.46 2.72
CA SER A 2 19.07 -12.18 4.07
C SER A 2 17.56 -11.94 4.05
N THR A 3 16.81 -12.75 4.80
CA THR A 3 15.41 -12.47 5.12
C THR A 3 15.37 -11.39 6.21
N PHE A 4 14.52 -10.38 6.01
CA PHE A 4 14.25 -9.33 6.98
C PHE A 4 12.86 -9.55 7.60
N ASP A 5 12.72 -9.21 8.87
CA ASP A 5 11.49 -9.44 9.63
C ASP A 5 10.44 -8.35 9.36
N GLN A 6 10.90 -7.13 9.06
CA GLN A 6 10.05 -5.97 8.84
C GLN A 6 10.65 -5.02 7.80
N ALA A 7 9.79 -4.31 7.07
CA ALA A 7 10.18 -3.23 6.19
C ALA A 7 9.20 -2.06 6.27
N ILE A 8 9.68 -0.87 5.90
CA ILE A 8 8.81 0.27 5.60
C ILE A 8 8.86 0.51 4.10
N VAL A 9 7.72 0.27 3.44
CA VAL A 9 7.56 0.45 2.00
C VAL A 9 6.79 1.72 1.69
N ARG A 10 7.17 2.39 0.61
CA ARG A 10 6.41 3.51 0.06
C ARG A 10 5.64 3.04 -1.17
N THR A 11 4.34 3.25 -1.19
CA THR A 11 3.49 2.94 -2.34
C THR A 11 2.26 3.82 -2.37
N GLY A 12 1.85 4.26 -3.56
CA GLY A 12 0.72 5.16 -3.75
C GLY A 12 0.83 6.48 -2.97
N GLY A 13 2.05 6.97 -2.74
CA GLY A 13 2.33 8.19 -1.96
C GLY A 13 2.18 8.05 -0.44
N LYS A 14 1.99 6.83 0.07
CA LYS A 14 1.88 6.52 1.51
C LYS A 14 2.99 5.56 1.93
N GLN A 15 3.32 5.56 3.23
CA GLN A 15 4.28 4.64 3.82
C GLN A 15 3.56 3.63 4.68
N TYR A 16 3.95 2.36 4.56
CA TYR A 16 3.36 1.25 5.31
C TYR A 16 4.46 0.41 5.95
N ARG A 17 4.23 0.02 7.20
CA ARG A 17 5.02 -1.03 7.85
C ARG A 17 4.49 -2.38 7.38
N VAL A 18 5.39 -3.25 6.96
CA VAL A 18 5.07 -4.58 6.46
C VAL A 18 5.97 -5.62 7.09
N GLU A 19 5.40 -6.81 7.30
CA GLU A 19 6.09 -8.02 7.74
C GLU A 19 5.68 -9.16 6.79
N PRO A 20 6.51 -10.18 6.58
CA PRO A 20 6.15 -11.34 5.76
C PRO A 20 4.85 -11.98 6.26
N GLY A 21 3.91 -12.24 5.35
CA GLY A 21 2.58 -12.78 5.64
C GLY A 21 1.50 -11.74 5.96
N THR A 22 1.85 -10.47 6.15
CA THR A 22 0.89 -9.40 6.41
C THR A 22 0.05 -9.10 5.17
N VAL A 23 -1.25 -8.86 5.37
CA VAL A 23 -2.16 -8.41 4.31
C VAL A 23 -2.40 -6.91 4.45
N LEU A 24 -2.18 -6.16 3.37
CA LEU A 24 -2.30 -4.71 3.32
C LEU A 24 -3.17 -4.27 2.16
N ARG A 25 -3.97 -3.22 2.38
CA ARG A 25 -4.70 -2.51 1.31
C ARG A 25 -3.94 -1.27 0.89
N VAL A 26 -3.59 -1.23 -0.38
CA VAL A 26 -2.87 -0.11 -1.01
C VAL A 26 -3.74 0.55 -2.07
N GLU A 27 -3.25 1.67 -2.61
CA GLU A 27 -3.88 2.29 -3.79
C GLU A 27 -3.93 1.29 -4.95
N LYS A 28 -4.77 1.56 -5.95
CA LYS A 28 -4.92 0.66 -7.09
C LYS A 28 -3.57 0.44 -7.78
N LEU A 29 -3.16 -0.82 -7.85
CA LEU A 29 -2.03 -1.31 -8.63
C LEU A 29 -2.54 -2.07 -9.85
N ASP A 30 -1.77 -2.04 -10.94
CA ASP A 30 -2.07 -2.80 -12.15
C ASP A 30 -1.69 -4.28 -11.97
N GLY A 31 -2.55 -5.18 -12.43
CA GLY A 31 -2.39 -6.63 -12.28
C GLY A 31 -3.73 -7.30 -11.97
N ASP A 32 -3.75 -8.64 -12.00
CA ASP A 32 -4.91 -9.45 -11.64
C ASP A 32 -4.71 -10.11 -10.26
N VAL A 33 -5.79 -10.65 -9.70
CA VAL A 33 -5.73 -11.43 -8.47
C VAL A 33 -4.86 -12.68 -8.70
N GLY A 34 -3.87 -12.87 -7.84
CA GLY A 34 -2.86 -13.93 -7.95
C GLY A 34 -1.55 -13.50 -8.59
N ASN A 35 -1.47 -12.31 -9.20
CA ASN A 35 -0.21 -11.81 -9.74
C ASN A 35 0.74 -11.38 -8.62
N THR A 36 2.03 -11.60 -8.84
CA THR A 36 3.11 -11.06 -8.02
C THR A 36 3.33 -9.59 -8.34
N VAL A 37 3.49 -8.80 -7.28
CA VAL A 37 3.81 -7.37 -7.31
C VAL A 37 5.12 -7.17 -6.58
N GLU A 38 6.03 -6.42 -7.20
CA GLU A 38 7.26 -5.98 -6.57
C GLU A 38 7.14 -4.51 -6.15
N LEU A 39 7.52 -4.22 -4.90
CA LEU A 39 7.58 -2.88 -4.33
C LEU A 39 9.07 -2.50 -4.16
N PRO A 40 9.65 -1.71 -5.10
CA PRO A 40 11.07 -1.36 -5.07
C PRO A 40 11.38 -0.22 -4.08
N GLU A 41 10.38 0.57 -3.68
CA GLU A 41 10.61 1.72 -2.81
C GLU A 41 10.61 1.31 -1.32
N VAL A 42 11.76 0.83 -0.85
CA VAL A 42 11.98 0.46 0.56
C VAL A 42 12.78 1.55 1.28
N LEU A 43 12.22 2.06 2.37
CA LEU A 43 12.81 3.13 3.19
C LEU A 43 13.61 2.58 4.38
N LEU A 44 13.16 1.45 4.93
CA LEU A 44 13.74 0.83 6.11
C LEU A 44 13.61 -0.69 6.01
N LEU A 45 14.67 -1.39 6.40
CA LEU A 45 14.68 -2.83 6.61
C LEU A 45 15.07 -3.12 8.06
N GLY A 46 14.32 -3.99 8.73
CA GLY A 46 14.59 -4.41 10.10
C GLY A 46 14.83 -5.91 10.19
N LYS A 47 15.86 -6.29 10.93
CA LYS A 47 16.21 -7.68 11.26
C LYS A 47 16.51 -7.77 12.75
N GLY A 48 15.55 -8.24 13.54
CA GLY A 48 15.61 -8.24 15.00
C GLY A 48 15.96 -6.87 15.58
N SER A 49 17.13 -6.76 16.22
CA SER A 49 17.63 -5.53 16.84
C SER A 49 18.37 -4.59 15.89
N GLN A 50 18.64 -5.00 14.64
CA GLN A 50 19.32 -4.18 13.64
C GLN A 50 18.31 -3.58 12.66
N ALA A 51 18.44 -2.28 12.40
CA ALA A 51 17.66 -1.58 11.40
C ALA A 51 18.60 -0.90 10.39
N GLN A 52 18.38 -1.15 9.11
CA GLN A 52 18.99 -0.40 8.03
C GLN A 52 18.02 0.70 7.61
N VAL A 53 18.50 1.94 7.62
CA VAL A 53 17.72 3.12 7.25
C VAL A 53 18.29 3.69 5.97
N GLY A 54 17.46 3.79 4.93
CA GLY A 54 17.85 4.35 3.65
C GLY A 54 18.07 5.87 3.71
N LYS A 55 18.90 6.37 2.80
CA LYS A 55 19.10 7.81 2.56
C LYS A 55 19.08 8.09 1.06
N PRO A 56 17.92 8.25 0.39
CA PRO A 56 16.52 8.21 0.85
C PRO A 56 15.82 6.85 0.70
N LEU A 57 16.39 5.92 -0.08
CA LEU A 57 15.94 4.54 -0.27
C LEU A 57 17.11 3.60 0.06
N ILE A 58 16.82 2.32 0.28
CA ILE A 58 17.86 1.28 0.39
C ILE A 58 18.05 0.66 -1.00
N GLU A 59 19.23 0.83 -1.59
CA GLU A 59 19.54 0.27 -2.91
C GLU A 59 19.55 -1.27 -2.85
N GLY A 60 18.89 -1.92 -3.81
CA GLY A 60 18.80 -3.38 -3.88
C GLY A 60 17.72 -4.02 -2.99
N ALA A 61 17.07 -3.23 -2.12
CA ALA A 61 15.95 -3.72 -1.32
C ALA A 61 14.66 -3.79 -2.17
N LYS A 62 13.96 -4.93 -2.08
CA LYS A 62 12.64 -5.09 -2.69
C LYS A 62 11.74 -5.93 -1.81
N VAL A 63 10.47 -5.56 -1.79
CA VAL A 63 9.41 -6.34 -1.14
C VAL A 63 8.54 -6.96 -2.21
N THR A 64 8.40 -8.28 -2.18
CA THR A 64 7.53 -9.02 -3.09
C THR A 64 6.24 -9.41 -2.36
N GLY A 65 5.13 -9.35 -3.06
CA GLY A 65 3.84 -9.78 -2.53
C GLY A 65 2.90 -10.20 -3.63
N THR A 66 1.83 -10.90 -3.25
CA THR A 66 0.81 -11.41 -4.15
C THR A 66 -0.48 -10.61 -3.99
N ILE A 67 -1.12 -10.24 -5.09
CA ILE A 67 -2.44 -9.59 -5.07
C ILE A 67 -3.48 -10.62 -4.62
N THR A 68 -4.10 -10.41 -3.47
CA THR A 68 -5.17 -11.29 -2.94
C THR A 68 -6.55 -10.84 -3.39
N ALA A 69 -6.77 -9.53 -3.56
CA ALA A 69 -8.06 -9.01 -3.99
C ALA A 69 -7.92 -7.64 -4.65
N GLN A 70 -8.87 -7.34 -5.54
CA GLN A 70 -9.08 -5.97 -6.03
C GLN A 70 -10.53 -5.57 -5.80
N GLY A 71 -10.73 -4.34 -5.36
CA GLY A 71 -12.05 -3.91 -4.96
C GLY A 71 -12.24 -2.41 -4.92
N ARG A 72 -13.43 -2.04 -4.47
CA ARG A 72 -13.79 -0.65 -4.19
C ARG A 72 -14.20 -0.55 -2.73
N GLY A 73 -13.67 0.45 -2.04
CA GLY A 73 -13.94 0.68 -0.63
C GLY A 73 -15.41 1.01 -0.33
N ALA A 74 -15.67 1.33 0.93
CA ALA A 74 -16.97 1.83 1.34
C ALA A 74 -17.35 3.09 0.53
N LYS A 75 -18.66 3.24 0.27
CA LYS A 75 -19.18 4.43 -0.43
C LYS A 75 -19.12 5.64 0.48
N VAL A 76 -18.25 6.58 0.15
CA VAL A 76 -18.20 7.89 0.77
C VAL A 76 -19.19 8.79 0.04
N ILE A 77 -20.10 9.41 0.76
CA ILE A 77 -21.07 10.34 0.19
C ILE A 77 -20.51 11.74 0.31
N VAL A 78 -20.10 12.32 -0.81
CA VAL A 78 -19.71 13.73 -0.90
C VAL A 78 -20.97 14.57 -1.07
N TYR A 79 -21.36 15.28 -0.02
CA TYR A 79 -22.50 16.17 -0.04
C TYR A 79 -22.05 17.63 0.00
N LYS A 80 -22.37 18.39 -1.05
CA LYS A 80 -22.10 19.83 -1.14
C LYS A 80 -23.42 20.57 -1.02
N PHE A 81 -23.56 21.47 -0.05
CA PHE A 81 -24.77 22.25 0.19
C PHE A 81 -24.44 23.73 0.40
N ARG A 82 -25.23 24.62 -0.20
CA ARG A 82 -25.17 26.07 0.08
C ARG A 82 -26.56 26.56 0.46
N ARG A 83 -26.69 27.06 1.69
CA ARG A 83 -27.95 27.56 2.25
C ARG A 83 -28.51 28.71 1.40
N ARG A 84 -29.83 28.71 1.15
CA ARG A 84 -30.57 29.77 0.42
C ARG A 84 -30.10 30.03 -1.03
N LYS A 85 -29.22 29.20 -1.59
CA LYS A 85 -28.76 29.31 -2.99
C LYS A 85 -29.35 28.22 -3.90
N ASN A 86 -30.35 27.48 -3.42
CA ASN A 86 -30.93 26.30 -4.08
C ASN A 86 -29.86 25.33 -4.63
N TYR A 87 -28.71 25.24 -3.95
CA TYR A 87 -27.58 24.44 -4.38
C TYR A 87 -27.36 23.30 -3.39
N ARG A 88 -27.59 22.09 -3.89
CA ARG A 88 -27.25 20.83 -3.23
C ARG A 88 -26.75 19.85 -4.28
N ARG A 89 -25.63 19.18 -4.02
CA ARG A 89 -25.11 18.08 -4.84
C ARG A 89 -24.74 16.92 -3.94
N LYS A 90 -25.27 15.74 -4.26
CA LYS A 90 -24.94 14.48 -3.57
C LYS A 90 -24.24 13.58 -4.59
N GLN A 91 -22.96 13.30 -4.36
CA GLN A 91 -22.18 12.41 -5.21
C GLN A 91 -21.59 11.29 -4.37
N GLY A 92 -21.68 10.06 -4.85
CA GLY A 92 -20.96 8.94 -4.23
C GLY A 92 -19.55 8.83 -4.78
N HIS A 93 -18.57 8.62 -3.91
CA HIS A 93 -17.22 8.20 -4.25
C HIS A 93 -16.95 6.83 -3.67
N ARG A 94 -16.29 5.96 -4.44
CA ARG A 94 -15.76 4.68 -3.95
C ARG A 94 -14.35 4.53 -4.49
N GLN A 95 -13.37 4.67 -3.59
CA GLN A 95 -11.96 4.54 -3.91
C GLN A 95 -11.65 3.09 -4.28
N ALA A 96 -10.96 2.88 -5.41
CA ALA A 96 -10.44 1.57 -5.77
C ALA A 96 -9.22 1.26 -4.90
N TYR A 97 -9.07 0.00 -4.50
CA TYR A 97 -7.92 -0.47 -3.75
C TYR A 97 -7.48 -1.84 -4.26
N THR A 98 -6.20 -2.12 -4.05
CA THR A 98 -5.62 -3.45 -4.26
C THR A 98 -5.21 -3.99 -2.89
N GLU A 99 -5.64 -5.20 -2.57
CA GLU A 99 -5.21 -5.93 -1.39
C GLU A 99 -4.04 -6.85 -1.78
N ILE A 100 -2.94 -6.70 -1.07
CA ILE A 100 -1.69 -7.44 -1.30
C ILE A 100 -1.31 -8.17 -0.03
N LYS A 101 -0.86 -9.41 -0.19
CA LYS A 101 -0.20 -10.17 0.86
C LYS A 101 1.30 -10.11 0.62
N ILE A 102 2.06 -9.77 1.64
CA ILE A 102 3.52 -9.69 1.55
C ILE A 102 4.08 -11.11 1.67
N ASP A 103 4.91 -11.52 0.71
CA ASP A 103 5.49 -12.86 0.67
C ASP A 103 6.94 -12.85 1.16
N GLU A 104 7.77 -11.98 0.59
CA GLU A 104 9.20 -11.91 0.91
C GLU A 104 9.70 -10.47 0.99
N ILE A 105 10.63 -10.24 1.92
CA ILE A 105 11.39 -9.00 2.05
C ILE A 105 12.85 -9.34 1.75
N THR A 106 13.39 -8.75 0.68
CA THR A 106 14.78 -8.96 0.25
C THR A 106 15.55 -7.64 0.29
N GLY A 107 16.84 -7.74 0.61
CA GLY A 107 17.80 -6.64 0.66
C GLY A 107 19.20 -7.14 0.98
#